data_AF-A0A3M7Q127-F1
#
_entry.id   AF-A0A3M7Q127-F1
#
_cell.length_a   1.000
_cell.length_b   1.000
_cell.length_c   1.000
_cell.angle_alpha   90.00
_cell.angle_beta   90.00
_cell.angle_gamma   90.00
#
_symmetry.space_group_name_H-M   'P 1'
#
loop_
_entity.id
_entity.type
_entity.pdbx_description
1 polymer ?
#
loop_
_entity_poly.entity_id
_entity_poly.type
_entity_poly.pdbx_seq_one_letter_code
_entity_poly.pdbx_strand_id
1 'polypeptide(L)'
;MSERLFCGVKVWIDKHFIQGTKGAGELLTNLEKSSIQTIIEQLPVKNGIFWTRKSSNSKEPCHQETQHDHLIVKIDLDNFIEKVSSEKLCDLISFVKWSKQSAQVTQMTLVVPGFKSFQKSVKNVETQEFVKPSKKSKINKWQLNNALLSLELVENCCIRSYDSSDELKDLILSYTKSVAEYLSKIGGADNLMFCDKSIEKSQAKVSKDGQGLINLWKDILESFPLV
;
A
#
# COMPACT_ATOMS: atom_id res chain seq x y z
N MET A 1 12.62 16.74 5.42
CA MET A 1 12.51 15.27 5.29
C MET A 1 13.78 14.79 4.61
N SER A 2 14.50 13.82 5.18
CA SER A 2 15.85 13.43 4.76
C SER A 2 15.85 12.83 3.35
N GLU A 3 16.47 13.51 2.39
CA GLU A 3 16.71 13.03 1.02
C GLU A 3 17.42 11.66 0.97
N ARG A 4 18.06 11.24 2.07
CA ARG A 4 18.73 9.94 2.17
C ARG A 4 17.79 8.74 2.25
N LEU A 5 16.52 8.93 2.63
CA LEU A 5 15.58 7.82 2.84
C LEU A 5 15.24 7.08 1.54
N PHE A 6 15.08 7.82 0.44
CA PHE A 6 14.68 7.27 -0.86
C PHE A 6 15.87 6.78 -1.71
N CYS A 7 17.10 6.96 -1.22
CA CYS A 7 18.30 6.61 -1.97
C CYS A 7 18.29 5.11 -2.32
N GLY A 8 18.39 4.83 -3.62
CA GLY A 8 18.46 3.47 -4.16
C GLY A 8 17.11 2.78 -4.41
N VAL A 9 15.97 3.40 -4.07
CA VAL A 9 14.64 2.86 -4.41
C VAL A 9 14.25 3.31 -5.82
N LYS A 10 13.78 2.36 -6.62
CA LYS A 10 13.15 2.62 -7.91
C LYS A 10 11.71 2.13 -7.93
N VAL A 11 10.84 2.90 -8.57
CA VAL A 11 9.43 2.57 -8.80
C VAL A 11 9.28 2.15 -10.26
N TRP A 12 8.77 0.96 -10.50
CA TRP A 12 8.43 0.45 -11.82
C TRP A 12 6.93 0.58 -12.03
N ILE A 13 6.52 1.24 -13.11
CA ILE A 13 5.11 1.50 -13.41
C ILE A 13 4.80 0.99 -14.81
N ASP A 14 3.74 0.19 -14.93
CA ASP A 14 3.28 -0.28 -16.23
C ASP A 14 2.72 0.87 -17.07
N LYS A 15 3.05 0.91 -18.35
CA LYS A 15 2.57 1.95 -19.28
C LYS A 15 1.04 2.09 -19.31
N HIS A 16 0.29 0.98 -19.17
CA HIS A 16 -1.17 1.03 -19.17
C HIS A 16 -1.73 1.63 -17.89
N PHE A 17 -0.98 1.52 -16.77
CA PHE A 17 -1.35 2.19 -15.52
C PHE A 17 -1.41 3.71 -15.73
N ILE A 18 -0.39 4.28 -16.37
CA ILE A 18 -0.30 5.73 -16.63
C ILE A 18 -1.39 6.17 -17.61
N GLN A 19 -1.57 5.42 -18.71
CA GLN A 19 -2.56 5.74 -19.74
C GLN A 19 -4.00 5.63 -19.24
N GLY A 20 -4.28 4.67 -18.36
CA GLY A 20 -5.61 4.38 -17.84
C GLY A 20 -5.97 5.12 -16.55
N THR A 21 -5.13 6.05 -16.07
CA THR A 21 -5.30 6.72 -14.78
C THR A 21 -5.31 8.23 -14.92
N LYS A 22 -6.41 8.86 -14.49
CA LYS A 22 -6.50 10.32 -14.40
C LYS A 22 -5.54 10.84 -13.32
N GLY A 23 -4.80 11.89 -13.62
CA GLY A 23 -3.82 12.48 -12.69
C GLY A 23 -2.47 11.74 -12.62
N ALA A 24 -2.21 10.78 -13.51
CA ALA A 24 -0.93 10.06 -13.53
C ALA A 24 0.29 10.99 -13.74
N GLY A 25 0.14 12.09 -14.47
CA GLY A 25 1.21 13.09 -14.63
C GLY A 25 1.62 13.77 -13.31
N GLU A 26 0.65 14.07 -12.45
CA GLU A 26 0.90 14.66 -11.13
C GLU A 26 1.58 13.66 -10.19
N LEU A 27 1.19 12.38 -10.28
CA LEU A 27 1.87 11.29 -9.57
C LEU A 27 3.34 11.22 -9.96
N LEU A 28 3.65 11.21 -11.27
CA LEU A 28 5.03 11.18 -11.76
C LEU A 28 5.83 12.39 -11.29
N THR A 29 5.23 13.58 -11.39
CA THR A 29 5.85 14.83 -10.91
C THR A 29 6.18 14.77 -9.41
N ASN A 30 5.33 14.16 -8.60
CA ASN A 30 5.55 14.03 -7.16
C ASN A 30 6.60 12.97 -6.80
N LEU A 31 6.65 11.87 -7.55
CA LEU A 31 7.72 10.86 -7.42
C LEU A 31 9.08 11.49 -7.77
N GLU A 32 9.13 12.27 -8.84
CA GLU A 32 10.33 13.00 -9.25
C GLU A 32 10.78 14.03 -8.21
N LYS A 33 9.85 14.85 -7.68
CA LYS A 33 10.12 15.80 -6.59
C LYS A 33 10.66 15.12 -5.32
N SER A 34 10.32 13.86 -5.11
CA SER A 34 10.80 13.07 -3.97
C SER A 34 12.16 12.41 -4.22
N SER A 35 12.82 12.73 -5.34
CA SER A 35 14.09 12.13 -5.78
C SER A 35 14.02 10.61 -5.97
N ILE A 36 12.83 10.08 -6.28
CA ILE A 36 12.61 8.66 -6.50
C ILE A 36 12.78 8.36 -7.98
N GLN A 37 13.67 7.43 -8.33
CA GLN A 37 13.82 7.01 -9.72
C GLN A 37 12.58 6.24 -10.16
N THR A 38 11.91 6.74 -11.20
CA THR A 38 10.70 6.11 -11.75
C THR A 38 10.99 5.55 -13.14
N ILE A 39 10.63 4.30 -13.38
CA ILE A 39 10.80 3.59 -14.66
C ILE A 39 9.41 3.25 -15.19
N ILE A 40 9.13 3.66 -16.43
CA ILE A 40 7.85 3.42 -17.10
C ILE A 40 8.09 2.50 -18.28
N GLU A 41 7.65 1.25 -18.16
CA GLU A 41 7.86 0.22 -19.18
C GLU A 41 6.60 -0.65 -19.34
N GLN A 42 6.62 -1.57 -20.30
CA GLN A 42 5.58 -2.60 -20.38
C GLN A 42 5.94 -3.72 -19.42
N LEU A 43 5.20 -3.81 -18.32
CA LEU A 43 5.45 -4.82 -17.29
C LEU A 43 4.69 -6.13 -17.62
N PRO A 44 5.14 -7.28 -17.08
CA PRO A 44 4.40 -8.53 -17.20
C PRO A 44 2.98 -8.43 -16.66
N VAL A 45 2.81 -7.70 -15.55
CA VAL A 45 1.50 -7.43 -14.95
C VAL A 45 0.99 -6.06 -15.43
N LYS A 46 -0.05 -6.07 -16.26
CA LYS A 46 -0.71 -4.85 -16.74
C LYS A 46 -1.29 -4.05 -15.58
N ASN A 47 -1.25 -2.72 -15.70
CA ASN A 47 -1.69 -1.80 -14.65
C ASN A 47 -1.00 -2.04 -13.29
N GLY A 48 0.22 -2.60 -13.32
CA GLY A 48 1.01 -2.93 -12.15
C GLY A 48 1.97 -1.82 -11.75
N ILE A 49 2.28 -1.74 -10.46
CA ILE A 49 3.37 -0.96 -9.87
C ILE A 49 4.11 -1.85 -8.90
N PHE A 50 5.43 -1.91 -9.01
CA PHE A 50 6.29 -2.57 -8.03
C PHE A 50 7.55 -1.74 -7.76
N TRP A 51 8.31 -2.14 -6.75
CA TRP A 51 9.52 -1.44 -6.35
C TRP A 51 10.73 -2.34 -6.42
N THR A 52 11.87 -1.76 -6.72
CA THR A 52 13.18 -2.42 -6.63
C THR A 52 14.11 -1.52 -5.85
N ARG A 53 15.15 -2.12 -5.27
CA ARG A 53 16.18 -1.37 -4.56
C ARG A 53 17.56 -1.86 -4.98
N LYS A 54 18.51 -0.94 -5.13
CA LYS A 54 19.93 -1.31 -5.22
C LYS A 54 20.43 -1.72 -3.83
N SER A 55 21.04 -2.89 -3.73
CA SER A 55 21.72 -3.29 -2.49
C SER A 55 22.86 -2.31 -2.19
N SER A 56 22.87 -1.71 -1.01
CA SER A 56 23.93 -0.80 -0.57
C SER A 56 25.22 -1.52 -0.16
N ASN A 57 25.20 -2.86 -0.05
CA ASN A 57 26.24 -3.63 0.62
C ASN A 57 27.21 -4.37 -0.31
N SER A 58 27.05 -4.31 -1.63
CA SER A 58 28.01 -4.94 -2.55
C SER A 58 29.11 -3.95 -2.94
N LYS A 59 30.33 -4.16 -2.41
CA LYS A 59 31.56 -3.56 -2.96
C LYS A 59 31.91 -4.11 -4.35
N GLU A 60 31.17 -5.10 -4.84
CA GLU A 60 31.29 -5.63 -6.18
C GLU A 60 30.36 -4.88 -7.16
N PRO A 61 30.81 -4.62 -8.40
CA PRO A 61 30.04 -3.90 -9.42
C PRO A 61 28.89 -4.72 -10.02
N CYS A 62 28.38 -5.72 -9.32
CA CYS A 62 27.25 -6.53 -9.80
C CYS A 62 25.93 -5.84 -9.44
N HIS A 63 25.20 -5.41 -10.47
CA HIS A 63 23.92 -4.69 -10.43
C HIS A 63 22.74 -5.50 -9.85
N GLN A 64 22.91 -6.19 -8.73
CA GLN A 64 21.83 -6.96 -8.11
C GLN A 64 20.81 -6.00 -7.47
N GLU A 65 19.78 -5.68 -8.25
CA GLU A 65 18.59 -4.98 -7.77
C GLU A 65 17.69 -6.01 -7.08
N THR A 66 17.47 -5.82 -5.79
CA THR A 66 16.54 -6.65 -5.03
C THR A 66 15.14 -6.11 -5.24
N GLN A 67 14.25 -6.94 -5.77
CA GLN A 67 12.85 -6.59 -5.88
C GLN A 67 12.19 -6.56 -4.50
N HIS A 68 11.36 -5.55 -4.27
CA HIS A 68 10.59 -5.46 -3.03
C HIS A 68 9.33 -6.31 -3.11
N ASP A 69 8.95 -6.87 -1.97
CA ASP A 69 7.97 -7.94 -1.88
C ASP A 69 6.49 -7.48 -1.94
N HIS A 70 6.18 -6.46 -2.76
CA HIS A 70 4.84 -5.90 -2.87
C HIS A 70 4.53 -5.43 -4.29
N LEU A 71 3.35 -5.80 -4.79
CA LEU A 71 2.80 -5.36 -6.07
C LEU A 71 1.47 -4.60 -5.86
N ILE A 72 1.32 -3.42 -6.46
CA ILE A 72 0.03 -2.75 -6.59
C ILE A 72 -0.51 -3.01 -7.99
N VAL A 73 -1.79 -3.37 -8.13
CA VAL A 73 -2.44 -3.50 -9.43
C VAL A 73 -3.77 -2.76 -9.44
N LYS A 74 -3.96 -1.90 -10.44
CA LYS A 74 -5.26 -1.25 -10.68
C LYS A 74 -6.17 -2.17 -11.48
N ILE A 75 -7.40 -2.35 -10.99
CA ILE A 75 -8.47 -3.04 -11.70
C ILE A 75 -9.72 -2.15 -11.71
N ASP A 76 -10.33 -1.98 -12.87
CA ASP A 76 -11.53 -1.16 -12.98
C ASP A 76 -12.72 -1.81 -12.27
N LEU A 77 -13.62 -0.99 -11.73
CA LEU A 77 -14.73 -1.46 -10.90
C LEU A 77 -15.62 -2.47 -11.63
N ASP A 78 -15.95 -2.23 -12.90
CA ASP A 78 -16.82 -3.14 -13.66
C ASP A 78 -16.16 -4.51 -13.89
N ASN A 79 -14.86 -4.56 -14.19
CA ASN A 79 -14.09 -5.80 -14.33
C ASN A 79 -13.94 -6.53 -12.99
N PHE A 80 -13.71 -5.78 -11.91
CA PHE A 80 -13.68 -6.34 -10.57
C PHE A 80 -15.02 -6.99 -10.19
N ILE A 81 -16.14 -6.30 -10.42
CA ILE A 81 -17.50 -6.80 -10.20
C ILE A 81 -17.71 -8.07 -11.03
N GLU A 82 -17.42 -8.04 -12.33
CA GLU A 82 -17.58 -9.22 -13.20
C GLU A 82 -16.85 -10.45 -12.64
N LYS A 83 -15.62 -10.26 -12.16
CA LYS A 83 -14.80 -11.33 -11.57
C LYS A 83 -15.22 -11.76 -10.17
N VAL A 84 -15.90 -10.90 -9.41
CA VAL A 84 -16.44 -11.24 -8.08
C VAL A 84 -17.74 -12.04 -8.17
N SER A 85 -18.41 -12.03 -9.33
CA SER A 85 -19.52 -12.95 -9.58
C SER A 85 -19.09 -14.39 -9.26
N SER A 86 -19.96 -15.16 -8.59
CA SER A 86 -19.62 -16.51 -8.09
C SER A 86 -19.09 -17.45 -9.18
N GLU A 87 -19.52 -17.26 -10.43
CA GLU A 87 -19.06 -18.03 -11.58
C GLU A 87 -17.60 -17.74 -11.97
N LYS A 88 -17.05 -16.57 -11.58
CA LYS A 88 -15.76 -16.05 -12.03
C LYS A 88 -14.78 -15.74 -10.88
N LEU A 89 -15.13 -16.04 -9.63
CA LEU A 89 -14.24 -15.81 -8.49
C LEU A 89 -12.91 -16.58 -8.64
N CYS A 90 -12.94 -17.78 -9.22
CA CYS A 90 -11.74 -18.55 -9.52
C CYS A 90 -10.81 -17.81 -10.50
N ASP A 91 -11.35 -17.04 -11.44
CA ASP A 91 -10.57 -16.23 -12.38
C ASP A 91 -9.89 -15.07 -11.68
N LEU A 92 -10.54 -14.48 -10.66
CA LEU A 92 -9.95 -13.42 -9.84
C LEU A 92 -8.77 -13.96 -9.02
N ILE A 93 -8.96 -15.11 -8.38
CA ILE A 93 -7.93 -15.78 -7.59
C ILE A 93 -6.76 -16.18 -8.49
N SER A 94 -7.04 -16.80 -9.64
CA SER A 94 -6.02 -17.20 -10.61
C SER A 94 -5.25 -15.99 -11.15
N PHE A 95 -5.94 -14.87 -11.40
CA PHE A 95 -5.31 -13.62 -11.80
C PHE A 95 -4.35 -13.09 -10.72
N VAL A 96 -4.75 -13.12 -9.45
CA VAL A 96 -3.88 -12.69 -8.34
C VAL A 96 -2.65 -13.60 -8.22
N LYS A 97 -2.84 -14.92 -8.24
CA LYS A 97 -1.73 -15.90 -8.22
C LYS A 97 -0.75 -15.67 -9.35
N TRP A 98 -1.26 -15.57 -10.58
CA TRP A 98 -0.44 -15.34 -11.76
C TRP A 98 0.30 -14.00 -11.67
N SER A 99 -0.36 -12.94 -11.20
CA SER A 99 0.25 -11.61 -11.07
C SER A 99 1.40 -11.62 -10.06
N LYS A 100 1.19 -12.27 -8.90
CA LYS A 100 2.23 -12.45 -7.87
C LYS A 100 3.41 -13.26 -8.38
N GLN A 101 3.14 -14.38 -9.03
CA GLN A 101 4.18 -15.25 -9.59
C GLN A 101 4.97 -14.53 -10.69
N SER A 102 4.27 -13.84 -11.60
CA SER A 102 4.89 -13.11 -12.71
C SER A 102 5.73 -11.93 -12.24
N ALA A 103 5.32 -11.28 -11.14
CA ALA A 103 6.09 -10.22 -10.51
C ALA A 103 7.05 -10.75 -9.44
N GLN A 104 7.12 -12.05 -9.15
CA GLN A 104 7.97 -12.62 -8.09
C GLN A 104 7.78 -11.92 -6.71
N VAL A 105 6.53 -11.64 -6.33
CA VAL A 105 6.18 -11.05 -5.02
C VAL A 105 5.24 -11.97 -4.23
N THR A 106 5.26 -11.84 -2.91
CA THR A 106 4.38 -12.53 -1.97
C THR A 106 3.18 -11.69 -1.57
N GLN A 107 3.24 -10.36 -1.65
CA GLN A 107 2.14 -9.45 -1.29
C GLN A 107 1.60 -8.68 -2.50
N MET A 108 0.29 -8.47 -2.51
CA MET A 108 -0.39 -7.71 -3.57
C MET A 108 -1.50 -6.84 -3.00
N THR A 109 -1.66 -5.64 -3.56
CA THR A 109 -2.79 -4.76 -3.30
C THR A 109 -3.53 -4.47 -4.61
N LEU A 110 -4.79 -4.87 -4.68
CA LEU A 110 -5.72 -4.48 -5.72
C LEU A 110 -6.32 -3.11 -5.40
N VAL A 111 -6.15 -2.17 -6.32
CA VAL A 111 -6.66 -0.80 -6.17
C VAL A 111 -7.82 -0.61 -7.14
N VAL A 112 -9.01 -0.35 -6.59
CA VAL A 112 -10.28 -0.36 -7.30
C VAL A 112 -10.95 1.02 -7.21
N PRO A 113 -11.05 1.78 -8.32
CA PRO A 113 -11.64 3.11 -8.31
C PRO A 113 -13.12 3.04 -7.95
N GLY A 114 -13.59 3.93 -7.06
CA GLY A 114 -15.02 4.01 -6.69
C GLY A 114 -15.54 2.84 -5.85
N PHE A 115 -14.67 1.93 -5.41
CA PHE A 115 -15.08 0.70 -4.72
C PHE A 115 -15.78 0.98 -3.38
N LYS A 116 -15.39 2.04 -2.66
CA LYS A 116 -16.04 2.45 -1.41
C LYS A 116 -17.50 2.83 -1.62
N SER A 117 -17.78 3.56 -2.71
CA SER A 117 -19.13 3.95 -3.09
C SER A 117 -19.98 2.73 -3.48
N PHE A 118 -19.38 1.77 -4.19
CA PHE A 118 -20.02 0.49 -4.51
C PHE A 118 -20.30 -0.36 -3.26
N GLN A 119 -19.36 -0.47 -2.32
CA GLN A 119 -19.60 -1.20 -1.07
C GLN A 119 -20.77 -0.60 -0.27
N LYS A 120 -20.91 0.73 -0.27
CA LYS A 120 -22.06 1.40 0.36
C LYS A 120 -23.38 1.08 -0.34
N SER A 121 -23.41 1.06 -1.68
CA SER A 121 -24.64 0.75 -2.40
C SER A 121 -25.10 -0.70 -2.17
N VAL A 122 -24.18 -1.67 -2.12
CA VAL A 122 -24.50 -3.07 -1.83
C VAL A 122 -25.07 -3.26 -0.41
N LYS A 123 -24.65 -2.45 0.57
CA LYS A 123 -25.17 -2.50 1.94
C LYS A 123 -26.62 -1.99 2.06
N ASN A 124 -27.02 -1.01 1.25
CA ASN A 124 -28.34 -0.38 1.34
C ASN A 124 -29.47 -1.18 0.65
N VAL A 125 -29.13 -2.18 -0.16
CA VAL A 125 -30.12 -3.00 -0.87
C VAL A 125 -30.89 -3.96 0.07
N GLU A 126 -30.41 -4.18 1.30
CA GLU A 126 -31.18 -4.92 2.32
C GLU A 126 -32.42 -4.13 2.82
N THR A 127 -32.58 -2.84 2.48
CA THR A 127 -33.66 -1.99 3.03
C THR A 127 -34.61 -1.37 1.99
N GLN A 128 -34.43 -1.58 0.69
CA GLN A 128 -35.30 -0.97 -0.33
C GLN A 128 -35.89 -1.98 -1.31
N GLU A 129 -37.21 -2.15 -1.17
CA GLU A 129 -38.11 -2.64 -2.20
C GLU A 129 -38.09 -1.73 -3.45
N PHE A 130 -38.03 -2.37 -4.63
CA PHE A 130 -38.31 -1.83 -5.97
C PHE A 130 -37.54 -0.58 -6.45
N VAL A 131 -36.32 -0.80 -6.95
CA VAL A 131 -35.75 0.03 -8.05
C VAL A 131 -35.32 -0.87 -9.22
N LYS A 132 -35.74 -0.50 -10.43
CA LYS A 132 -35.57 -1.24 -11.68
C LYS A 132 -34.08 -1.59 -11.95
N PRO A 133 -33.77 -2.82 -12.41
CA PRO A 133 -32.39 -3.25 -12.62
C PRO A 133 -31.84 -2.65 -13.92
N SER A 134 -30.78 -1.84 -13.82
CA SER A 134 -29.85 -1.71 -14.95
C SER A 134 -29.04 -3.00 -15.05
N LYS A 135 -28.66 -3.40 -16.28
CA LYS A 135 -28.01 -4.68 -16.63
C LYS A 135 -26.58 -4.84 -16.10
N LYS A 136 -26.33 -4.57 -14.82
CA LYS A 136 -25.08 -4.89 -14.13
C LYS A 136 -25.32 -6.13 -13.26
N SER A 137 -24.41 -7.10 -13.34
CA SER A 137 -24.39 -8.32 -12.52
C SER A 137 -24.73 -8.00 -11.07
N LYS A 138 -25.90 -8.48 -10.61
CA LYS A 138 -26.38 -8.29 -9.24
C LYS A 138 -25.53 -9.14 -8.29
N ILE A 139 -24.40 -8.59 -7.85
CA ILE A 139 -23.60 -9.21 -6.78
C ILE A 139 -24.27 -8.89 -5.46
N ASN A 140 -24.56 -9.92 -4.67
CA ASN A 140 -25.06 -9.72 -3.32
C ASN A 140 -23.92 -9.45 -2.32
N LYS A 141 -24.26 -8.92 -1.16
CA LYS A 141 -23.30 -8.60 -0.08
C LYS A 141 -22.46 -9.81 0.35
N TRP A 142 -23.07 -10.99 0.38
CA TRP A 142 -22.40 -12.23 0.76
C TRP A 142 -21.32 -12.62 -0.26
N GLN A 143 -21.63 -12.61 -1.56
CA GLN A 143 -20.69 -12.88 -2.65
C GLN A 143 -19.52 -11.90 -2.61
N LEU A 144 -19.79 -10.61 -2.43
CA LEU A 144 -18.75 -9.60 -2.30
C LEU A 144 -17.84 -9.91 -1.10
N ASN A 145 -18.41 -10.08 0.09
CA ASN A 145 -17.63 -10.36 1.31
C ASN A 145 -16.84 -11.68 1.20
N ASN A 146 -17.45 -12.72 0.65
CA ASN A 146 -16.78 -14.00 0.43
C ASN A 146 -15.58 -13.86 -0.50
N ALA A 147 -15.72 -13.06 -1.58
CA ALA A 147 -14.61 -12.78 -2.48
C ALA A 147 -13.50 -11.97 -1.79
N LEU A 148 -13.86 -10.93 -1.01
CA LEU A 148 -12.88 -10.14 -0.23
C LEU A 148 -12.11 -11.03 0.75
N LEU A 149 -12.81 -11.86 1.51
CA LEU A 149 -12.21 -12.79 2.48
C LEU A 149 -11.34 -13.84 1.78
N SER A 150 -11.79 -14.38 0.64
CA SER A 150 -11.01 -15.35 -0.13
C SER A 150 -9.69 -14.73 -0.61
N LEU A 151 -9.73 -13.50 -1.10
CA LEU A 151 -8.52 -12.80 -1.57
C LEU A 151 -7.57 -12.44 -0.42
N GLU A 152 -8.11 -12.00 0.72
CA GLU A 152 -7.29 -11.61 1.86
C GLU A 152 -6.67 -12.82 2.58
N LEU A 153 -7.47 -13.86 2.86
CA LEU A 153 -7.03 -15.01 3.66
C LEU A 153 -6.27 -16.05 2.84
N VAL A 154 -6.69 -16.34 1.61
CA VAL A 154 -6.08 -17.39 0.79
C VAL A 154 -4.90 -16.83 0.02
N GLU A 155 -5.09 -15.66 -0.59
CA GLU A 155 -4.12 -15.10 -1.51
C GLU A 155 -3.29 -13.97 -0.90
N ASN A 156 -3.45 -13.57 0.37
CA ASN A 156 -2.77 -12.41 0.96
C ASN A 156 -2.81 -11.18 0.04
N CYS A 157 -4.00 -10.89 -0.49
CA CYS A 157 -4.26 -9.81 -1.41
C CYS A 157 -5.19 -8.77 -0.76
N CYS A 158 -4.65 -7.58 -0.51
CA CYS A 158 -5.43 -6.47 0.05
C CYS A 158 -6.23 -5.78 -1.06
N ILE A 159 -7.43 -5.31 -0.75
CA ILE A 159 -8.21 -4.45 -1.65
C ILE A 159 -8.29 -3.05 -1.06
N ARG A 160 -7.99 -2.06 -1.88
CA ARG A 160 -8.07 -0.63 -1.53
C ARG A 160 -8.94 0.09 -2.55
N SER A 161 -9.77 0.99 -2.06
CA SER A 161 -10.53 1.93 -2.88
C SER A 161 -9.80 3.26 -2.99
N TYR A 162 -10.02 3.97 -4.08
CA TYR A 162 -9.74 5.40 -4.18
C TYR A 162 -10.86 6.07 -4.97
N ASP A 163 -11.24 7.27 -4.57
CA ASP A 163 -12.31 8.05 -5.19
C ASP A 163 -11.75 9.27 -5.95
N SER A 164 -10.50 9.67 -5.70
CA SER A 164 -9.81 10.78 -6.38
C SER A 164 -8.39 10.43 -6.84
N SER A 165 -7.85 11.18 -7.80
CA SER A 165 -6.44 11.05 -8.22
C SER A 165 -5.47 11.36 -7.07
N ASP A 166 -5.84 12.29 -6.19
CA ASP A 166 -5.06 12.62 -5.00
C ASP A 166 -4.96 11.46 -4.03
N GLU A 167 -6.06 10.76 -3.75
CA GLU A 167 -6.05 9.58 -2.87
C GLU A 167 -5.14 8.47 -3.43
N LEU A 168 -5.19 8.24 -4.75
CA LEU A 168 -4.32 7.26 -5.39
C LEU A 168 -2.84 7.66 -5.30
N LYS A 169 -2.56 8.95 -5.50
CA LYS A 169 -1.21 9.51 -5.39
C LYS A 169 -0.66 9.37 -3.99
N ASP A 170 -1.44 9.74 -2.98
CA ASP A 170 -1.07 9.62 -1.58
C ASP A 170 -0.86 8.17 -1.17
N LEU A 171 -1.69 7.25 -1.69
CA LEU A 171 -1.51 5.81 -1.51
C LEU A 171 -0.15 5.35 -2.05
N ILE A 172 0.17 5.63 -3.31
CA ILE A 172 1.42 5.18 -3.95
C ILE A 172 2.64 5.80 -3.26
N LEU A 173 2.57 7.08 -2.89
CA LEU A 173 3.64 7.75 -2.15
C LEU A 173 3.85 7.14 -0.76
N SER A 174 2.76 6.82 -0.05
CA SER A 174 2.83 6.16 1.26
C SER A 174 3.45 4.76 1.17
N TYR A 175 3.09 3.97 0.16
CA TYR A 175 3.74 2.68 -0.10
C TYR A 175 5.22 2.85 -0.43
N THR A 176 5.56 3.81 -1.30
CA THR A 176 6.94 4.03 -1.71
C THR A 176 7.80 4.49 -0.53
N LYS A 177 7.26 5.34 0.35
CA LYS A 177 7.90 5.72 1.61
C LYS A 177 8.08 4.53 2.54
N SER A 178 7.06 3.68 2.68
CA SER A 178 7.14 2.47 3.51
C SER A 178 8.22 1.50 3.01
N VAL A 179 8.30 1.31 1.69
CA VAL A 179 9.36 0.53 1.01
C VAL A 179 10.75 1.13 1.26
N ALA A 180 10.87 2.45 1.15
CA ALA A 180 12.13 3.14 1.41
C ALA A 180 12.61 2.94 2.86
N GLU A 181 11.68 3.01 3.82
CA GLU A 181 11.93 2.86 5.25
C GLU A 181 12.13 1.41 5.72
N TYR A 182 11.63 0.40 4.99
CA TYR A 182 11.59 -1.00 5.41
C TYR A 182 12.93 -1.53 5.94
N LEU A 183 14.02 -1.35 5.20
CA LEU A 183 15.36 -1.80 5.64
C LEU A 183 15.94 -0.96 6.79
N SER A 184 15.62 0.34 6.84
CA SER A 184 16.02 1.19 7.98
C SER A 184 15.39 0.69 9.28
N LYS A 185 14.19 0.09 9.21
CA LYS A 185 13.48 -0.48 10.35
C LYS A 185 13.98 -1.88 10.71
N ILE A 186 14.34 -2.69 9.71
CA ILE A 186 14.88 -4.04 9.96
C ILE A 186 16.26 -4.01 10.60
N GLY A 187 17.16 -3.13 10.14
CA GLY A 187 18.49 -3.00 10.74
C GLY A 187 18.50 -2.30 12.12
N GLY A 188 17.40 -1.65 12.50
CA GLY A 188 17.24 -0.97 13.80
C GLY A 188 16.47 -1.78 14.85
N ALA A 189 15.88 -2.92 14.47
CA ALA A 189 15.02 -3.72 15.34
C ALA A 189 15.76 -4.37 16.53
N ASP A 190 17.10 -4.45 16.47
CA ASP A 190 17.94 -4.93 17.58
C ASP A 190 18.13 -3.88 18.69
N ASN A 191 17.80 -2.61 18.43
CA ASN A 191 17.90 -1.56 19.43
C ASN A 191 16.55 -1.37 20.12
N LEU A 192 16.35 -2.07 21.24
CA LEU A 192 15.32 -1.80 22.24
C LEU A 192 13.92 -1.55 21.64
N MET A 193 13.24 -2.62 21.22
CA MET A 193 11.82 -2.65 20.83
C MET A 193 10.86 -1.88 21.78
N PHE A 194 11.29 -1.59 23.00
CA PHE A 194 10.56 -0.83 24.01
C PHE A 194 10.68 0.70 23.86
N CYS A 195 11.72 1.21 23.22
CA CYS A 195 11.99 2.65 23.13
C CYS A 195 11.26 3.35 21.97
N ASP A 196 10.79 2.64 20.95
CA ASP A 196 10.32 3.27 19.71
C ASP A 196 8.85 3.72 19.74
N LYS A 197 8.05 3.24 20.70
CA LYS A 197 6.61 3.54 20.78
C LYS A 197 6.22 4.63 21.80
N SER A 198 7.14 5.11 22.62
CA SER A 198 6.87 6.13 23.67
C SER A 198 7.43 7.53 23.36
N ILE A 199 8.14 7.70 22.23
CA ILE A 199 8.91 8.93 21.94
C ILE A 199 8.05 10.16 21.63
N GLU A 200 6.74 10.02 21.36
CA GLU A 200 5.92 11.23 21.15
C GLU A 200 5.71 12.06 22.42
N LYS A 201 6.00 11.55 23.63
CA LYS A 201 5.73 12.28 24.88
C LYS A 201 6.94 12.71 25.71
N SER A 202 8.06 11.98 25.72
CA SER A 202 9.18 12.34 26.61
C SER A 202 10.28 13.14 25.87
N GLN A 203 10.03 14.43 25.65
CA GLN A 203 11.05 15.40 25.20
C GLN A 203 11.29 16.48 26.26
N ALA A 204 11.37 16.10 27.54
CA ALA A 204 11.74 17.03 28.59
C ALA A 204 13.13 17.61 28.30
N LYS A 205 13.18 18.86 27.82
CA LYS A 205 14.43 19.60 27.60
C LYS A 205 15.03 19.93 28.97
N VAL A 206 16.19 19.38 29.27
CA VAL A 206 16.92 19.67 30.51
C VAL A 206 18.00 20.71 30.23
N SER A 207 17.96 21.85 30.94
CA SER A 207 19.00 22.88 30.85
C SER A 207 20.26 22.48 31.64
N LYS A 208 21.37 23.19 31.42
CA LYS A 208 22.62 22.96 32.18
C LYS A 208 22.46 23.19 33.69
N ASP A 209 21.47 24.00 34.07
CA ASP A 209 21.15 24.31 35.48
C ASP A 209 20.15 23.30 36.08
N GLY A 210 19.82 22.22 35.35
CA GLY A 210 18.93 21.15 35.80
C GLY A 210 17.44 21.47 35.70
N GLN A 211 17.04 22.61 35.13
CA GLN A 211 15.63 22.90 34.85
C GLN A 211 15.10 21.89 33.83
N GLY A 212 14.00 21.22 34.16
CA GLY A 212 13.40 20.16 33.34
C GLY A 212 13.54 18.75 33.93
N LEU A 213 14.42 18.55 34.93
CA LEU A 213 14.58 17.24 35.58
C LEU A 213 13.31 16.73 36.27
N ILE A 214 12.52 17.62 36.87
CA ILE A 214 11.26 17.24 37.54
C ILE A 214 10.25 16.70 36.52
N ASN A 215 10.18 17.30 35.33
CA ASN A 215 9.27 16.86 34.27
C ASN A 215 9.76 15.53 33.67
N LEU A 216 11.07 15.41 33.44
CA LEU A 216 11.67 14.13 33.03
C LEU A 216 11.37 13.01 34.03
N TRP A 217 11.44 13.29 35.33
CA TRP A 217 11.16 12.29 36.36
C TRP A 217 9.69 11.86 36.36
N LYS A 218 8.75 12.78 36.14
CA LYS A 218 7.32 12.45 35.97
C LYS A 218 7.09 11.57 34.75
N ASP A 219 7.68 11.93 33.61
CA ASP A 219 7.57 11.15 32.38
C ASP A 219 8.11 9.71 32.55
N ILE A 220 9.21 9.54 33.31
CA ILE A 220 9.75 8.23 33.65
C ILE A 220 8.76 7.42 34.49
N LEU A 221 8.16 8.03 35.52
CA LEU A 221 7.20 7.34 36.39
C LEU A 221 5.91 6.95 35.66
N GLU A 222 5.45 7.79 34.73
CA GLU A 222 4.28 7.51 33.88
C GLU A 222 4.55 6.44 32.81
N SER A 223 5.82 6.11 32.54
CA SER A 223 6.19 5.10 31.54
C SER A 223 5.98 3.65 32.01
N PHE A 224 5.74 3.43 33.31
CA PHE A 224 5.43 2.11 33.85
C PHE A 224 3.93 1.80 33.67
N PRO A 225 3.55 0.60 33.17
CA PRO A 225 2.15 0.21 33.09
C PRO A 225 1.54 0.15 34.50
N LEU A 226 0.35 0.73 34.66
CA LEU A 226 -0.44 0.59 35.90
C LEU A 226 -0.80 -0.89 36.05
N VAL A 227 -0.41 -1.49 37.18
CA VAL A 227 -0.76 -2.88 37.57
C VAL A 227 -2.23 -2.96 37.98
#